data_AF-A0A1M4E531-F1
#
_entry.id   AF-A0A1M4E531-F1
#
_cell.length_a   1.000
_cell.length_b   1.000
_cell.length_c   1.000
_cell.angle_alpha   90.00
_cell.angle_beta   90.00
_cell.angle_gamma   90.00
#
_symmetry.space_group_name_H-M   'P 1'
#
loop_
_entity.id
_entity.type
_entity.pdbx_description
1 polymer ?
#
loop_
_entity_poly.entity_id
_entity_poly.type
_entity_poly.pdbx_seq_one_letter_code
_entity_poly.pdbx_strand_id
1 'polypeptide(L)'
;MYERASSPRADGLYRVAVVNGRLGMRVAVEWRAAEFPYVFEWLNLRSGNYAAGPEPSTHHVSGDAAARQDGSMIWLGPQESRTYHTTFRVESAS
;
A
#
# COMPACT_ATOMS: atom_id res chain seq x y z
N MET A 1 -11.78 -5.84 1.35
CA MET A 1 -10.35 -5.52 1.22
C MET A 1 -9.77 -6.55 0.28
N TYR A 2 -9.03 -6.11 -0.73
CA TYR A 2 -8.46 -7.00 -1.74
C TYR A 2 -6.96 -6.74 -1.85
N GLU A 3 -6.14 -7.79 -1.88
CA GLU A 3 -4.73 -7.64 -2.22
C GLU A 3 -4.59 -7.42 -3.73
N ARG A 4 -3.67 -6.52 -4.12
CA ARG A 4 -3.40 -6.24 -5.53
C ARG A 4 -1.99 -6.72 -5.86
N ALA A 5 -1.89 -7.53 -6.91
CA ALA A 5 -0.60 -7.83 -7.52
C ALA A 5 0.05 -6.51 -7.96
N SER A 6 1.27 -6.28 -7.52
CA SER A 6 2.04 -5.09 -7.85
C SER A 6 3.46 -5.48 -8.18
N SER A 7 4.12 -4.65 -8.98
CA SER A 7 5.56 -4.75 -9.23
C SER A 7 6.16 -3.37 -9.04
N PRO A 8 7.29 -3.24 -8.31
CA PRO A 8 7.89 -1.95 -8.08
C PRO A 8 8.38 -1.37 -9.40
N ARG A 9 8.47 -0.04 -9.45
CA ARG A 9 9.17 0.66 -10.52
C ARG A 9 10.66 0.29 -10.49
N ALA A 10 11.40 0.66 -11.54
CA ALA A 10 12.83 0.35 -11.65
C ALA A 10 13.69 0.88 -10.48
N ASP A 11 13.23 1.92 -9.77
CA ASP A 11 13.89 2.49 -8.58
C ASP A 11 13.48 1.82 -7.26
N GLY A 12 12.74 0.72 -7.31
CA GLY A 12 12.30 -0.04 -6.13
C GLY A 12 11.10 0.58 -5.39
N LEU A 13 10.49 1.63 -5.94
CA LEU A 13 9.31 2.27 -5.35
C LEU A 13 8.02 1.68 -5.91
N TYR A 14 7.07 1.43 -5.01
CA TYR A 14 5.66 1.31 -5.38
C TYR A 14 5.04 2.70 -5.42
N ARG A 15 4.15 2.92 -6.39
CA ARG A 15 3.26 4.08 -6.42
C ARG A 15 1.87 3.63 -6.85
N VAL A 16 0.88 3.86 -6.00
CA VAL A 16 -0.53 3.59 -6.29
C VAL A 16 -1.30 4.89 -6.17
N ALA A 17 -2.26 5.14 -7.08
CA ALA A 17 -3.00 6.39 -7.10
C ALA A 17 -4.49 6.16 -7.33
N VAL A 18 -5.30 6.98 -6.66
CA VAL A 18 -6.71 7.18 -6.97
C VAL A 18 -6.80 8.38 -7.90
N VAL A 19 -7.41 8.18 -9.08
CA VAL A 19 -7.53 9.21 -10.11
C VAL A 19 -9.00 9.56 -10.32
N ASN A 20 -9.33 10.84 -10.21
CA ASN A 20 -10.63 11.37 -10.55
C ASN A 20 -10.49 12.22 -11.82
N GLY A 21 -10.74 11.61 -12.97
CA GLY A 21 -10.64 12.28 -14.27
C GLY A 21 -11.62 13.45 -14.43
N ARG A 22 -12.81 13.39 -13.80
CA ARG A 22 -13.79 14.49 -13.85
C ARG A 22 -13.32 15.74 -13.12
N LEU A 23 -12.57 15.56 -12.03
CA LEU A 23 -11.98 16.66 -11.26
C LEU A 23 -10.57 17.02 -11.74
N GLY A 24 -9.99 16.29 -12.69
CA GLY A 24 -8.60 16.47 -13.09
C GLY A 24 -7.63 16.31 -11.91
N MET A 25 -7.91 15.38 -11.00
CA MET A 25 -7.15 15.21 -9.76
C MET A 25 -6.65 13.78 -9.57
N ARG A 26 -5.43 13.65 -9.04
CA ARG A 26 -4.79 12.41 -8.64
C ARG A 26 -4.29 12.53 -7.20
N VAL A 27 -4.59 11.52 -6.39
CA VAL A 27 -3.95 11.34 -5.07
C VAL A 27 -3.16 10.05 -5.12
N ALA A 28 -1.85 10.13 -4.92
CA ALA A 28 -0.94 8.99 -4.97
C ALA A 28 -0.28 8.74 -3.61
N VAL A 29 0.01 7.48 -3.35
CA VAL A 29 0.80 7.01 -2.22
C VAL A 29 2.00 6.27 -2.78
N GLU A 30 3.19 6.61 -2.30
CA GLU A 30 4.48 6.07 -2.76
C GLU A 30 5.31 5.59 -1.58
N TRP A 31 5.95 4.44 -1.71
CA TRP A 31 6.79 3.81 -0.68
C TRP A 31 7.81 2.85 -1.30
N ARG A 32 8.83 2.43 -0.53
CA ARG A 32 9.77 1.40 -0.99
C ARG A 32 9.16 0.01 -0.86
N ALA A 33 9.28 -0.81 -1.90
CA ALA A 33 8.81 -2.20 -1.87
C ALA A 33 9.46 -3.03 -0.76
N ALA A 34 10.72 -2.74 -0.45
CA ALA A 34 11.42 -3.39 0.65
C ALA A 34 10.84 -3.02 2.04
N GLU A 35 10.14 -1.89 2.17
CA GLU A 35 9.51 -1.47 3.43
C GLU A 35 8.10 -2.08 3.54
N PHE A 36 7.28 -1.97 2.49
CA PHE A 36 5.97 -2.64 2.40
C PHE A 36 5.87 -3.44 1.08
N PRO A 37 6.06 -4.78 1.12
CA PRO A 37 6.07 -5.61 -0.08
C PRO A 37 4.67 -5.82 -0.70
N TYR A 38 3.60 -5.60 0.08
CA TYR A 38 2.23 -5.85 -0.35
C TYR A 38 1.39 -4.57 -0.33
N VAL A 39 0.25 -4.59 -1.04
CA VAL A 39 -0.71 -3.50 -1.06
C VAL A 39 -2.13 -4.03 -1.10
N PHE A 40 -2.99 -3.44 -0.27
CA PHE A 40 -4.41 -3.72 -0.24
C PHE A 40 -5.21 -2.56 -0.83
N GLU A 41 -6.34 -2.90 -1.40
CA GLU A 41 -7.38 -1.98 -1.82
C GLU A 41 -8.55 -2.08 -0.83
N TRP A 42 -8.76 -1.00 -0.10
CA TRP A 42 -9.93 -0.82 0.73
C TRP A 42 -10.95 0.06 0.01
N LEU A 43 -12.22 -0.39 0.03
CA LEU A 43 -13.34 0.31 -0.56
C LEU A 43 -14.46 0.37 0.48
N ASN A 44 -14.96 1.57 0.74
CA ASN A 44 -16.22 1.80 1.43
C ASN A 44 -17.16 2.47 0.44
N LEU A 45 -18.14 1.72 -0.07
CA LEU A 45 -19.09 2.17 -1.08
C LEU A 45 -20.52 2.22 -0.52
N ARG A 46 -20.64 2.53 0.77
CA ARG A 46 -21.95 2.63 1.44
C ARG A 46 -22.56 4.00 1.18
N SER A 47 -23.88 4.07 1.16
CA SER A 47 -24.58 5.35 1.02
C SER A 47 -24.10 6.35 2.07
N GLY A 48 -23.73 7.55 1.63
CA GLY A 48 -23.19 8.61 2.47
C GLY A 48 -21.71 8.45 2.88
N ASN A 49 -21.07 7.33 2.56
CA ASN A 49 -19.66 7.07 2.88
C ASN A 49 -18.96 6.38 1.70
N TYR A 50 -18.44 7.21 0.79
CA TYR A 50 -17.74 6.77 -0.42
C TYR A 50 -16.25 7.09 -0.30
N ALA A 51 -15.46 6.06 0.01
CA ALA A 51 -14.01 6.18 0.14
C ALA A 51 -13.30 4.99 -0.51
N ALA A 52 -12.12 5.25 -1.04
CA ALA A 52 -11.21 4.25 -1.55
C ALA A 52 -9.80 4.57 -1.03
N GLY A 53 -9.06 3.54 -0.63
CA GLY A 53 -7.74 3.69 -0.04
C GLY A 53 -6.78 2.58 -0.51
N PRO A 54 -5.62 2.94 -1.08
CA PRO A 54 -4.50 2.01 -1.17
C PRO A 54 -3.80 1.92 0.20
N GLU A 55 -3.59 0.70 0.67
CA GLU A 55 -3.02 0.41 1.98
C GLU A 55 -1.75 -0.46 1.83
N PRO A 56 -0.55 0.14 1.91
CA PRO A 56 0.71 -0.62 1.95
C PRO A 56 0.75 -1.54 3.17
N SER A 57 1.26 -2.76 3.01
CA SER A 57 1.29 -3.78 4.07
C SER A 57 2.61 -4.55 4.10
N THR A 58 2.97 -4.99 5.31
CA THR A 58 4.17 -5.81 5.59
C THR A 58 3.94 -7.28 5.29
N HIS A 59 2.69 -7.73 5.24
CA HIS A 59 2.32 -9.12 5.00
C HIS A 59 1.11 -9.20 4.06
N HIS A 60 0.85 -10.40 3.55
CA HIS A 60 -0.33 -10.69 2.76
C HIS A 60 -1.64 -10.44 3.51
N VAL A 61 -2.73 -10.28 2.76
CA VAL A 61 -4.09 -10.08 3.31
C VAL A 61 -4.58 -11.27 4.16
N SER A 62 -3.95 -12.44 4.00
CA SER A 62 -4.17 -13.63 4.84
C SER A 62 -3.76 -13.44 6.31
N GLY A 63 -3.00 -12.37 6.61
CA GLY A 63 -2.67 -11.96 7.97
C GLY A 63 -1.39 -12.55 8.51
N ASP A 64 -1.12 -12.23 9.77
CA ASP A 64 0.16 -12.51 10.44
C ASP A 64 0.37 -14.01 10.70
N ALA A 65 -0.68 -14.77 11.03
CA ALA A 65 -0.59 -16.21 11.22
C ALA A 65 -0.08 -16.92 9.96
N ALA A 66 -0.63 -16.57 8.79
CA ALA A 66 -0.17 -17.10 7.51
C ALA A 66 1.29 -16.68 7.24
N ALA A 67 1.63 -15.41 7.47
CA ALA A 67 3.00 -14.94 7.28
C ALA A 67 4.03 -15.66 8.17
N ARG A 68 3.66 -16.04 9.40
CA ARG A 68 4.53 -16.87 10.26
C ARG A 68 4.67 -18.29 9.71
N GLN A 69 3.58 -18.84 9.18
CA GLN A 69 3.55 -20.20 8.65
C GLN A 69 4.33 -20.34 7.34
N ASP A 70 4.22 -19.36 6.43
CA ASP A 70 4.87 -19.38 5.12
C ASP A 70 6.28 -18.77 5.13
N GLY A 71 6.71 -18.22 6.28
CA GLY A 71 8.05 -17.65 6.46
C GLY A 71 8.23 -16.23 5.92
N SER A 72 7.17 -15.59 5.41
CA SER A 72 7.22 -14.20 4.93
C SER A 72 7.19 -13.17 6.06
N MET A 73 7.00 -13.61 7.32
CA MET A 73 6.96 -12.73 8.49
C MET A 73 8.24 -11.90 8.63
N ILE A 74 8.06 -10.58 8.70
CA ILE A 74 9.10 -9.65 9.11
C ILE A 74 9.26 -9.72 10.62
N TRP A 75 10.46 -10.12 11.07
CA TRP A 75 10.84 -10.13 12.48
C TRP A 75 11.80 -8.99 12.80
N LEU A 76 11.76 -8.53 14.05
CA LEU A 76 12.79 -7.67 14.63
C LEU A 76 13.39 -8.37 15.84
N GLY A 77 14.71 -8.53 15.84
CA GLY A 77 15.47 -9.01 16.97
C GLY A 77 15.63 -7.96 18.06
N PRO A 78 16.25 -8.33 19.20
CA PRO A 78 16.60 -7.37 20.25
C PRO A 78 17.41 -6.19 19.67
N GLN A 79 16.97 -4.97 19.96
CA GLN A 79 17.61 -3.72 19.52
C GLN A 79 17.57 -3.46 18.00
N GLU A 80 16.93 -4.33 17.21
CA GLU A 80 16.70 -4.03 15.80
C GLU A 80 15.58 -3.00 15.65
N SER A 81 15.70 -2.19 14.60
CA SER A 81 14.68 -1.21 14.24
C SER A 81 14.43 -1.28 12.74
N ARG A 82 13.22 -0.88 12.35
CA ARG A 82 12.83 -0.74 10.96
C ARG A 82 12.07 0.55 10.80
N THR A 83 12.42 1.30 9.77
CA THR A 83 11.80 2.58 9.43
C THR A 83 11.03 2.41 8.13
N TYR A 84 9.86 3.02 8.08
CA TYR A 84 8.97 2.99 6.93
C TYR A 84 8.72 4.42 6.48
N HIS A 85 8.73 4.62 5.16
CA HIS A 85 8.58 5.91 4.52
C HIS A 85 7.44 5.84 3.51
N THR A 86 6.45 6.71 3.72
CA THR A 86 5.31 6.83 2.83
C THR A 86 5.15 8.29 2.43
N THR A 87 5.10 8.54 1.12
CA THR A 87 4.86 9.88 0.57
C THR A 87 3.47 9.94 -0.04
N PHE A 88 2.67 10.89 0.43
CA PHE A 88 1.40 11.25 -0.21
C PHE A 88 1.63 12.39 -1.20
N ARG A 89 1.07 12.28 -2.40
CA ARG A 89 1.14 13.30 -3.44
C ARG A 89 -0.25 13.64 -3.93
N VAL A 90 -0.55 14.93 -4.02
CA VAL A 90 -1.78 15.45 -4.64
C VAL A 90 -1.35 16.19 -5.89
N GLU A 91 -1.82 15.72 -7.03
CA GLU A 91 -1.35 16.12 -8.36
C GLU A 91 -2.56 16.38 -9.26
N SER A 92 -2.40 17.26 -10.26
CA SER A 92 -3.37 17.37 -11.35
C SER A 92 -3.30 16.12 -12.22
N ALA A 93 -4.46 15.58 -12.61
CA ALA A 93 -4.55 14.54 -13.63
C ALA A 93 -4.76 15.23 -14.99
N SER A 94 -3.70 15.29 -15.79
CA SER A 94 -3.72 15.71 -17.19
C SER A 94 -4.33 14.65 -18.09
#